data_AF-A0A7X8SAM0-F1
#
_entry.id   AF-A0A7X8SAM0-F1
#
_cell.length_a   1.000
_cell.length_b   1.000
_cell.length_c   1.000
_cell.angle_alpha   90.00
_cell.angle_beta   90.00
_cell.angle_gamma   90.00
#
_symmetry.space_group_name_H-M   'P 1'
#
loop_
_entity.id
_entity.type
_entity.pdbx_description
1 polymer ?
#
loop_
_entity_poly.entity_id
_entity_poly.type
_entity_poly.pdbx_seq_one_letter_code
_entity_poly.pdbx_strand_id
1 'polypeptide(L)'
;MSHTIRQQAKLLSRIRRLKGQMEAVERALEAERPCGEVLQLLASIRGALMGLTGEVLEDHLHEHVLHAETEEARRQAVDEIADVLKTYLR
;
A
#
# COMPACT_ATOMS: atom_id res chain seq x y z
N MET A 1 9.47 -14.61 10.02
CA MET A 1 9.93 -13.30 9.50
C MET A 1 8.75 -12.64 8.79
N SER A 2 8.52 -11.34 8.94
CA SER A 2 7.38 -10.67 8.28
C SER A 2 7.52 -10.75 6.76
N HIS A 3 6.41 -11.00 6.06
CA HIS A 3 6.32 -11.02 4.60
C HIS A 3 6.92 -9.74 3.96
N THR A 4 6.78 -8.60 4.65
CA THR A 4 7.35 -7.30 4.24
C THR A 4 8.88 -7.27 4.19
N ILE A 5 9.57 -8.16 4.90
CA ILE A 5 11.03 -8.28 4.88
C ILE A 5 11.47 -9.16 3.70
N ARG A 6 10.71 -10.20 3.37
CA ARG A 6 11.03 -11.14 2.27
C ARG A 6 10.79 -10.49 0.91
N GLN A 7 9.73 -9.70 0.77
CA GLN A 7 9.42 -8.94 -0.45
C GLN A 7 9.95 -7.50 -0.42
N GLN A 8 10.87 -7.18 0.50
CA GLN A 8 11.32 -5.81 0.76
C GLN A 8 11.76 -5.06 -0.50
N ALA A 9 12.55 -5.69 -1.38
CA ALA A 9 13.04 -5.04 -2.60
C ALA A 9 11.89 -4.61 -3.54
N LYS A 10 10.86 -5.45 -3.68
CA LYS A 10 9.67 -5.19 -4.52
C LYS A 10 8.83 -4.07 -3.93
N LEU A 11 8.55 -4.13 -2.63
CA LEU A 11 7.79 -3.08 -1.92
C LEU A 11 8.53 -1.74 -1.95
N LEU A 12 9.85 -1.73 -1.74
CA LEU A 12 10.68 -0.52 -1.83
C LEU A 12 10.67 0.07 -3.24
N SER A 13 10.67 -0.75 -4.28
CA SER A 13 10.55 -0.29 -5.67
C SER A 13 9.23 0.47 -5.90
N ARG A 14 8.11 -0.08 -5.42
CA ARG A 14 6.79 0.59 -5.49
C ARG A 14 6.77 1.91 -4.71
N ILE A 15 7.34 1.93 -3.50
CA ILE A 15 7.45 3.14 -2.69
C ILE A 15 8.29 4.22 -3.40
N ARG A 16 9.43 3.85 -4.00
CA ARG A 16 10.26 4.79 -4.77
C ARG A 16 9.49 5.39 -5.95
N ARG A 17 8.68 4.59 -6.64
CA ARG A 17 7.80 5.08 -7.72
C ARG A 17 6.76 6.07 -7.21
N LEU A 18 6.09 5.76 -6.10
CA LEU A 18 5.13 6.67 -5.44
C LEU A 18 5.79 8.00 -5.04
N LYS A 19 7.02 7.98 -4.52
CA LYS A 19 7.78 9.21 -4.22
C LYS A 19 7.97 10.07 -5.48
N GLY A 20 8.42 9.49 -6.59
CA GLY A 20 8.57 10.22 -7.85
C GLY A 20 7.24 10.78 -8.39
N GLN A 21 6.11 10.10 -8.13
CA GLN A 21 4.79 10.64 -8.46
C GLN A 21 4.41 11.83 -7.58
N MET A 22 4.72 11.79 -6.27
CA MET A 22 4.50 12.93 -5.38
C MET A 22 5.32 14.15 -5.79
N GLU A 23 6.60 13.96 -6.11
CA GLU A 23 7.46 15.02 -6.64
C GLU A 23 6.93 15.59 -7.97
N ALA A 24 6.26 14.76 -8.79
CA ALA A 24 5.64 15.23 -10.02
C ALA A 24 4.41 16.13 -9.74
N VAL A 25 3.65 15.85 -8.68
CA VAL A 25 2.56 16.73 -8.23
C VAL A 25 3.11 18.05 -7.71
N GLU A 26 4.16 18.02 -6.89
CA GLU A 26 4.83 19.22 -6.38
C GLU A 26 5.31 20.12 -7.52
N ARG A 27 6.07 19.57 -8.48
CA ARG A 27 6.52 20.32 -9.66
C ARG A 27 5.37 20.86 -10.51
N ALA A 28 4.25 20.14 -10.60
CA ALA A 28 3.08 20.60 -11.33
C ALA A 28 2.41 21.80 -10.65
N LEU A 29 2.40 21.83 -9.31
CA LEU A 29 1.90 22.96 -8.53
C LEU A 29 2.83 24.16 -8.62
N GLU A 30 4.14 23.97 -8.47
CA GLU A 30 5.15 25.04 -8.60
C GLU A 30 5.14 25.69 -9.98
N ALA A 31 4.88 24.90 -11.03
CA ALA A 31 4.76 25.38 -12.40
C ALA A 31 3.36 25.90 -12.77
N GLU A 32 2.47 26.06 -11.79
CA GLU A 32 1.10 26.57 -11.96
C GLU A 32 0.30 25.83 -13.06
N ARG A 33 0.49 24.50 -13.17
CA ARG A 33 -0.17 23.69 -14.21
C ARG A 33 -1.69 23.63 -14.00
N PRO A 34 -2.48 23.41 -15.08
CA PRO A 34 -3.93 23.30 -14.97
C PRO A 34 -4.39 22.27 -13.94
N CYS A 35 -5.47 22.58 -13.22
CA CYS A 35 -6.01 21.72 -12.17
C CYS A 35 -6.34 20.30 -12.66
N GLY A 36 -6.77 20.15 -13.92
CA GLY A 36 -7.03 18.84 -14.51
C GLY A 36 -5.80 17.94 -14.55
N GLU A 37 -4.61 18.49 -14.78
CA GLU A 37 -3.36 17.73 -14.84
C GLU A 37 -2.91 17.30 -13.44
N VAL A 38 -3.04 18.19 -12.45
CA VAL A 38 -2.80 17.87 -11.04
C VAL A 38 -3.74 16.75 -10.57
N LEU A 39 -5.03 16.83 -10.92
CA LEU A 39 -6.02 15.80 -10.60
C LEU A 39 -5.69 14.45 -11.23
N GLN A 40 -5.16 14.42 -12.47
CA GLN A 40 -4.71 13.18 -13.11
C GLN A 40 -3.52 12.54 -12.38
N LEU A 41 -2.55 13.35 -11.96
CA LEU A 41 -1.40 12.86 -11.17
C LEU A 41 -1.85 12.29 -9.82
N LEU A 42 -2.73 13.00 -9.11
CA LEU A 42 -3.31 12.53 -7.85
C LEU A 42 -4.12 11.24 -8.03
N ALA A 43 -4.90 11.12 -9.11
CA ALA A 43 -5.63 9.89 -9.43
C ALA A 43 -4.68 8.71 -9.71
N SER A 44 -3.56 8.96 -10.40
CA SER A 44 -2.51 7.96 -10.66
C SER A 44 -1.87 7.47 -9.36
N ILE A 45 -1.56 8.40 -8.45
CA ILE A 45 -1.04 8.09 -7.11
C ILE A 45 -2.03 7.24 -6.32
N ARG A 46 -3.31 7.63 -6.31
CA ARG A 46 -4.36 6.88 -5.61
C ARG A 46 -4.41 5.43 -6.09
N GLY A 47 -4.39 5.21 -7.41
CA GLY A 47 -4.36 3.86 -7.98
C GLY A 47 -3.10 3.06 -7.61
N ALA A 48 -1.93 3.68 -7.65
CA ALA A 48 -0.67 3.04 -7.26
C ALA A 48 -0.65 2.68 -5.76
N LEU A 49 -1.18 3.55 -4.91
CA LEU A 49 -1.29 3.31 -3.47
C LEU A 49 -2.26 2.16 -3.18
N MET A 50 -3.46 2.16 -3.79
CA MET A 50 -4.42 1.06 -3.63
C MET A 50 -3.83 -0.28 -4.07
N GLY A 51 -3.09 -0.31 -5.19
CA GLY A 51 -2.42 -1.52 -5.64
C GLY A 51 -1.33 -2.02 -4.68
N LEU A 52 -0.57 -1.11 -4.05
CA LEU A 52 0.40 -1.48 -3.02
C LEU A 52 -0.28 -2.00 -1.76
N THR A 53 -1.36 -1.36 -1.31
CA THR A 53 -2.13 -1.81 -0.15
C THR A 53 -2.68 -3.21 -0.36
N GLY A 54 -3.27 -3.49 -1.54
CA GLY A 54 -3.78 -4.82 -1.88
C GLY A 54 -2.71 -5.90 -1.85
N GLU A 55 -1.52 -5.61 -2.39
CA GLU A 55 -0.38 -6.55 -2.39
C GLU A 55 0.07 -6.91 -0.96
N VAL A 56 0.23 -5.91 -0.08
CA VAL A 56 0.62 -6.15 1.32
C VAL A 56 -0.47 -6.94 2.08
N LEU A 57 -1.74 -6.61 1.81
CA LEU A 57 -2.88 -7.33 2.40
C LEU A 57 -2.90 -8.80 1.98
N GLU A 58 -2.73 -9.07 0.68
CA GLU A 58 -2.68 -10.43 0.13
C GLU A 58 -1.55 -11.25 0.74
N ASP A 59 -0.34 -10.68 0.79
CA ASP A 59 0.82 -11.32 1.40
C ASP A 59 0.58 -11.62 2.89
N HIS A 60 -0.06 -10.72 3.65
CA HIS A 60 -0.41 -10.95 5.06
C HIS A 60 -1.40 -12.10 5.23
N LEU A 61 -2.47 -12.12 4.43
CA LEU A 61 -3.46 -13.21 4.47
C LEU A 61 -2.81 -14.55 4.13
N HIS A 62 -1.95 -14.59 3.12
CA HIS A 62 -1.28 -15.81 2.71
C HIS A 62 -0.28 -16.29 3.78
N GLU A 63 0.62 -15.44 4.28
CA GLU A 63 1.67 -15.86 5.21
C GLU A 63 1.19 -16.02 6.67
N HIS A 64 0.28 -15.17 7.14
CA HIS A 64 -0.09 -15.10 8.56
C HIS A 64 -1.46 -15.71 8.89
N VAL A 65 -2.32 -15.94 7.91
CA VAL A 65 -3.64 -16.57 8.12
C VAL A 65 -3.66 -17.99 7.53
N LEU A 66 -3.38 -18.12 6.24
CA LEU A 66 -3.44 -19.40 5.53
C LEU A 66 -2.37 -20.39 6.03
N HIS A 67 -1.13 -19.92 6.15
CA HIS A 67 0.02 -20.73 6.56
C HIS A 67 0.41 -20.57 8.04
N ALA A 68 -0.51 -20.10 8.88
CA ALA A 68 -0.29 -20.00 10.32
C ALA A 68 0.00 -21.38 10.95
N GLU A 69 1.01 -21.45 11.82
CA GLU A 69 1.43 -22.69 12.50
C GLU A 69 0.43 -23.13 13.58
N THR A 70 -0.28 -22.17 14.20
CA THR A 70 -1.28 -22.44 15.23
C THR A 70 -2.57 -21.65 15.00
N GLU A 71 -3.65 -22.13 15.59
CA GLU A 71 -4.95 -21.45 15.56
C GLU A 71 -4.90 -20.11 16.30
N GLU A 72 -4.14 -20.01 17.39
CA GLU A 72 -3.91 -18.76 18.12
C GLU A 72 -3.20 -17.73 17.24
N ALA A 73 -2.13 -18.12 16.52
CA ALA A 73 -1.42 -17.24 15.61
C ALA A 73 -2.31 -16.77 14.45
N ARG A 74 -3.16 -17.67 13.93
CA ARG A 74 -4.15 -17.33 12.89
C ARG A 74 -5.14 -16.29 13.40
N ARG A 75 -5.71 -16.48 14.60
CA ARG A 75 -6.68 -15.53 15.18
C ARG A 75 -6.06 -14.15 15.38
N GLN A 76 -4.84 -14.09 15.91
CA GLN A 76 -4.12 -12.84 16.07
C GLN A 76 -3.92 -12.12 14.72
N ALA A 77 -3.50 -12.84 13.68
CA ALA A 77 -3.31 -12.26 12.35
C ALA A 77 -4.62 -11.74 11.73
N VAL A 78 -5.75 -12.38 12.02
CA VAL A 78 -7.09 -11.93 11.61
C VAL A 78 -7.51 -10.68 12.38
N ASP A 79 -7.25 -10.60 13.68
CA ASP A 79 -7.57 -9.42 14.48
C ASP A 79 -6.76 -8.20 14.02
N GLU A 80 -5.46 -8.39 13.75
CA GLU A 80 -4.57 -7.35 13.21
C GLU A 80 -5.11 -6.77 11.90
N ILE A 81 -5.53 -7.62 10.96
CA ILE A 81 -6.04 -7.16 9.67
C ILE A 81 -7.43 -6.55 9.79
N ALA A 82 -8.29 -7.05 10.69
CA ALA A 82 -9.61 -6.49 10.94
C ALA A 82 -9.53 -5.04 11.44
N ASP A 83 -8.56 -4.74 12.31
CA ASP A 83 -8.34 -3.38 12.81
C ASP A 83 -7.83 -2.43 11.73
N VAL A 84 -6.93 -2.90 10.86
CA VAL A 84 -6.49 -2.13 9.68
C VAL A 84 -7.66 -1.87 8.72
N LEU A 85 -8.48 -2.87 8.43
CA LEU A 85 -9.63 -2.75 7.52
C LEU A 85 -10.69 -1.76 8.04
N LYS A 86 -10.92 -1.69 9.35
CA LYS A 86 -11.83 -0.67 9.95
C LYS A 86 -11.37 0.76 9.66
N THR A 87 -10.06 0.98 9.53
CA THR A 87 -9.48 2.29 9.20
C THR A 87 -9.50 2.55 7.70
N TYR A 88 -9.28 1.50 6.89
CA TYR A 88 -9.19 1.58 5.44
C TYR A 88 -10.55 1.72 4.73
N LEU A 89 -11.62 1.13 5.28
CA LEU A 89 -12.98 1.16 4.70
C LEU A 89 -13.85 2.32 5.21
N ARG A 90 -13.30 3.22 6.02
CA ARG A 90 -13.97 4.45 6.42
C ARG A 90 -13.95 5.52 5.34
#